data_AF-A0A966MGK7-F1
#
_entry.id   AF-A0A966MGK7-F1
#
_cell.length_a   1.000
_cell.length_b   1.000
_cell.length_c   1.000
_cell.angle_alpha   90.00
_cell.angle_beta   90.00
_cell.angle_gamma   90.00
#
_symmetry.space_group_name_H-M   'P 1'
#
loop_
_entity.id
_entity.type
_entity.pdbx_description
1 polymer ?
#
loop_
_entity_poly.entity_id
_entity_poly.type
_entity_poly.pdbx_seq_one_letter_code
_entity_poly.pdbx_strand_id
1 'polypeptide(L)'
;DRLQTGKGVLFRRGDTGLAVRASCAVPGVFQPAVIQGREYVDGGLVAPVPVRYAYEMGATFVIAVNISSDASAFNATGTLGLLQQTISIMQQSINQYELAKADVVITPQLKQMGSADFRARNAAILAGELATQEKVVEIKERLKKI
;
A
#
# COMPACT_ATOMS: atom_id res chain seq x y z
N ASP A 1 -11.25 -1.89 0.21
CA ASP A 1 -11.97 -3.18 0.06
C ASP A 1 -13.44 -3.08 0.47
N ARG A 2 -14.31 -3.89 -0.15
CA ARG A 2 -15.74 -3.94 0.22
C ARG A 2 -15.91 -4.73 1.52
N LEU A 3 -16.31 -4.04 2.58
CA LEU A 3 -16.32 -4.55 3.95
C LEU A 3 -17.08 -5.88 4.09
N GLN A 4 -18.32 -5.94 3.58
CA GLN A 4 -19.19 -7.12 3.72
C GLN A 4 -18.69 -8.39 3.01
N THR A 5 -17.77 -8.25 2.06
CA THR A 5 -17.35 -9.38 1.20
C THR A 5 -15.87 -9.70 1.28
N GLY A 6 -15.07 -8.81 1.87
CA GLY A 6 -13.61 -8.90 1.83
C GLY A 6 -13.01 -8.84 0.43
N LYS A 7 -13.77 -8.43 -0.59
CA LYS A 7 -13.27 -8.34 -1.98
C LYS A 7 -12.65 -6.97 -2.23
N GLY A 8 -11.49 -6.97 -2.90
CA GLY A 8 -10.90 -5.75 -3.43
C GLY A 8 -11.77 -5.14 -4.52
N VAL A 9 -11.78 -3.82 -4.60
CA VAL A 9 -12.60 -3.06 -5.55
C VAL A 9 -11.71 -2.03 -6.24
N LEU A 10 -11.62 -2.15 -7.57
CA LEU A 10 -10.89 -1.23 -8.42
C LEU A 10 -11.83 -0.09 -8.88
N PHE A 11 -11.75 1.07 -8.23
CA PHE A 11 -12.48 2.25 -8.67
C PHE A 11 -11.81 2.85 -9.92
N ARG A 12 -12.51 2.81 -11.07
CA ARG A 12 -12.00 3.35 -12.35
C ARG A 12 -12.74 4.61 -12.82
N ARG A 13 -13.88 4.94 -12.20
CA ARG A 13 -14.78 6.05 -12.56
C ARG A 13 -15.53 6.52 -11.32
N GLY A 14 -16.07 7.74 -11.38
CA GLY A 14 -16.85 8.36 -10.29
C GLY A 14 -16.07 9.47 -9.60
N ASP A 15 -16.42 9.73 -8.34
CA ASP A 15 -15.78 10.77 -7.53
C ASP A 15 -14.43 10.27 -6.97
N THR A 16 -13.35 10.92 -7.39
CA THR A 16 -11.99 10.59 -6.98
C THR A 16 -11.77 10.80 -5.48
N GLY A 17 -12.36 11.83 -4.87
CA GLY A 17 -12.23 12.10 -3.44
C GLY A 17 -12.88 11.01 -2.60
N LEU A 18 -14.06 10.54 -3.00
CA LEU A 18 -14.72 9.40 -2.35
C LEU A 18 -13.93 8.10 -2.53
N ALA A 19 -13.38 7.85 -3.72
CA ALA A 19 -12.56 6.67 -3.99
C ALA A 19 -11.29 6.66 -3.12
N VAL A 20 -10.59 7.79 -3.02
CA VAL A 20 -9.41 7.94 -2.15
C VAL A 20 -9.80 7.81 -0.68
N ARG A 21 -10.89 8.45 -0.24
CA ARG A 21 -11.40 8.30 1.14
C ARG A 21 -11.70 6.84 1.48
N ALA A 22 -12.31 6.09 0.57
CA ALA A 22 -12.53 4.66 0.73
C ALA A 22 -11.22 3.88 0.79
N SER A 23 -10.25 4.22 -0.06
CA SER A 23 -8.95 3.55 -0.12
C SER A 23 -8.11 3.74 1.15
N CYS A 24 -8.29 4.84 1.88
CA CYS A 24 -7.53 5.18 3.10
C CYS A 24 -8.35 5.02 4.40
N ALA A 25 -9.51 4.34 4.35
CA ALA A 25 -10.38 4.13 5.50
C ALA A 25 -9.86 3.00 6.42
N VAL A 26 -8.71 3.23 7.06
CA VAL A 26 -8.02 2.27 7.95
C VAL A 26 -8.91 1.88 9.12
N PRO A 27 -9.22 0.58 9.31
CA PRO A 27 -10.02 0.12 10.44
C PRO A 27 -9.43 0.53 11.79
N GLY A 28 -10.29 1.01 12.69
CA GLY A 28 -9.87 1.51 14.02
C GLY A 28 -9.35 2.94 14.03
N VAL A 29 -9.10 3.55 12.87
CA VAL A 29 -8.72 4.98 12.73
C VAL A 29 -9.84 5.79 12.08
N PHE A 30 -10.46 5.24 11.03
CA PHE A 30 -11.54 5.90 10.28
C PHE A 30 -12.79 5.02 10.19
N GLN A 31 -13.96 5.66 10.07
CA GLN A 31 -15.20 4.97 9.72
C GLN A 31 -15.17 4.49 8.26
N PRO A 32 -15.82 3.35 7.94
CA PRO A 32 -15.97 2.91 6.56
C PRO A 32 -16.55 4.01 5.66
N ALA A 33 -16.05 4.11 4.44
CA ALA A 33 -16.61 5.00 3.43
C ALA A 33 -17.86 4.37 2.80
N VAL A 34 -18.92 5.16 2.63
CA VAL A 34 -20.14 4.69 1.97
C VAL A 34 -20.21 5.28 0.57
N ILE A 35 -20.20 4.41 -0.45
CA ILE A 35 -20.36 4.80 -1.85
C ILE A 35 -21.51 3.98 -2.42
N GLN A 36 -22.58 4.67 -2.85
CA GLN A 36 -23.79 4.04 -3.39
C GLN A 36 -24.39 2.97 -2.44
N GLY A 37 -24.47 3.29 -1.15
CA GLY A 37 -25.03 2.40 -0.12
C GLY A 37 -24.16 1.19 0.23
N ARG A 38 -22.92 1.12 -0.25
CA ARG A 38 -21.96 0.06 0.07
C ARG A 38 -20.83 0.59 0.92
N GLU A 39 -20.40 -0.19 1.90
CA GLU A 39 -19.31 0.17 2.81
C GLU A 39 -17.96 -0.33 2.31
N TYR A 40 -16.97 0.54 2.41
CA TYR A 40 -15.60 0.30 1.99
C TYR A 40 -14.64 0.67 3.12
N VAL A 41 -13.64 -0.18 3.31
CA VAL A 41 -12.49 0.04 4.19
C VAL A 41 -11.22 0.14 3.35
N ASP A 42 -10.10 0.42 3.99
CA ASP A 42 -8.78 0.51 3.37
C ASP A 42 -8.49 -0.63 2.38
N GLY A 43 -7.86 -0.30 1.24
CA GLY A 43 -7.52 -1.28 0.19
C GLY A 43 -6.33 -2.17 0.55
N GLY A 44 -5.56 -1.77 1.57
CA GLY A 44 -4.42 -2.50 2.04
C GLY A 44 -4.78 -3.80 2.76
N LEU A 45 -6.05 -4.09 3.06
CA LEU A 45 -6.40 -5.38 3.68
C LEU A 45 -6.29 -6.54 2.68
N VAL A 46 -6.55 -6.29 1.39
CA VAL A 46 -6.55 -7.32 0.33
C VAL A 46 -5.44 -7.14 -0.70
N ALA A 47 -4.95 -5.91 -0.89
CA ALA A 47 -3.88 -5.60 -1.83
C ALA A 47 -3.05 -4.38 -1.37
N PRO A 48 -2.17 -4.54 -0.37
CA PRO A 48 -1.36 -3.44 0.15
C PRO A 48 -0.43 -2.81 -0.90
N VAL A 49 0.18 -3.63 -1.76
CA VAL A 49 0.85 -3.15 -2.98
C VAL A 49 0.12 -3.76 -4.20
N PRO A 50 -0.82 -3.03 -4.84
CA PRO A 50 -1.79 -3.59 -5.79
C PRO A 50 -1.22 -3.83 -7.21
N VAL A 51 -0.13 -4.60 -7.33
CA VAL A 51 0.55 -4.87 -8.61
C VAL A 51 -0.39 -5.49 -9.63
N ARG A 52 -1.20 -6.48 -9.23
CA ARG A 52 -2.16 -7.12 -10.14
C ARG A 52 -3.14 -6.12 -10.77
N TYR A 53 -3.58 -5.11 -9.99
CA TYR A 53 -4.58 -4.16 -10.45
C TYR A 53 -3.98 -3.16 -11.44
N ALA A 54 -2.68 -2.83 -11.31
CA ALA A 54 -1.98 -2.04 -12.32
C ALA A 54 -1.98 -2.76 -13.69
N TYR A 55 -1.70 -4.06 -13.71
CA TYR A 55 -1.81 -4.87 -14.94
C TYR A 55 -3.26 -4.98 -15.45
N GLU A 56 -4.25 -5.17 -14.58
CA GLU A 56 -5.68 -5.17 -14.95
C GLU A 56 -6.14 -3.82 -15.56
N MET A 57 -5.49 -2.73 -15.15
CA MET A 57 -5.69 -1.40 -15.74
C MET A 57 -5.04 -1.25 -17.12
N GLY A 58 -4.20 -2.20 -17.55
CA GLY A 58 -3.53 -2.21 -18.85
C GLY A 58 -2.06 -1.81 -18.80
N ALA A 59 -1.44 -1.74 -17.62
CA ALA A 59 0.01 -1.54 -17.55
C ALA A 59 0.74 -2.72 -18.21
N THR A 60 1.80 -2.43 -18.97
CA THR A 60 2.72 -3.44 -19.52
C THR A 60 4.01 -3.57 -18.72
N PHE A 61 4.25 -2.60 -17.83
CA PHE A 61 5.38 -2.54 -16.93
C PHE A 61 4.93 -1.92 -15.61
N VAL A 62 5.28 -2.55 -14.48
CA VAL A 62 4.88 -2.12 -13.15
C VAL A 62 6.10 -1.95 -12.25
N ILE A 63 6.28 -0.71 -11.77
CA ILE A 63 7.21 -0.37 -10.69
C ILE A 63 6.40 -0.34 -9.40
N ALA A 64 6.69 -1.26 -8.49
CA ALA A 64 6.04 -1.37 -7.20
C ALA A 64 6.86 -0.65 -6.12
N VAL A 65 6.22 0.19 -5.31
CA VAL A 65 6.86 0.82 -4.16
C VAL A 65 6.31 0.17 -2.88
N ASN A 66 7.16 -0.54 -2.17
CA ASN A 66 6.81 -1.20 -0.92
C ASN A 66 7.31 -0.37 0.28
N ILE A 67 6.38 0.17 1.05
CA ILE A 67 6.68 0.92 2.29
C ILE A 67 6.32 0.14 3.55
N SER A 68 5.97 -1.14 3.44
CA SER A 68 5.63 -1.96 4.60
C SER A 68 6.85 -2.07 5.52
N SER A 69 6.67 -1.66 6.78
CA SER A 69 7.65 -1.88 7.83
C SER A 69 7.58 -3.33 8.32
N ASP A 70 8.72 -3.87 8.77
CA ASP A 70 8.70 -5.15 9.48
C ASP A 70 7.76 -5.07 10.67
N ALA A 71 6.96 -6.13 10.85
CA ALA A 71 5.94 -6.22 11.88
C ALA A 71 6.52 -6.05 13.30
N SER A 72 7.85 -6.13 13.50
CA SER A 72 8.50 -5.87 14.78
C SER A 72 8.47 -4.41 15.25
N ALA A 73 8.05 -3.46 14.40
CA ALA A 73 8.09 -2.03 14.73
C ALA A 73 6.93 -1.55 15.62
N PHE A 74 5.84 -2.32 15.77
CA PHE A 74 4.75 -1.95 16.68
C PHE A 74 4.98 -2.59 18.04
N ASN A 75 5.21 -1.77 19.06
CA ASN A 75 4.98 -2.18 20.45
C ASN A 75 3.48 -2.50 20.58
N ALA A 76 3.12 -3.77 20.40
CA ALA A 76 1.74 -4.23 20.41
C ALA A 76 1.16 -4.23 21.84
N THR A 77 1.00 -3.04 22.40
CA THR A 77 0.37 -2.83 23.70
C THR A 77 -1.11 -2.53 23.50
N GLY A 78 -1.95 -3.22 24.27
CA GLY A 78 -3.41 -3.09 24.19
C GLY A 78 -4.05 -3.78 22.97
N THR A 79 -5.38 -3.91 23.00
CA THR A 79 -6.16 -4.62 21.99
C THR A 79 -6.04 -4.01 20.60
N LEU A 80 -6.03 -2.67 20.51
CA LEU A 80 -5.92 -1.98 19.23
C LEU A 80 -4.54 -2.21 18.58
N GLY A 81 -3.47 -2.16 19.37
CA GLY A 81 -2.11 -2.44 18.89
C GLY A 81 -1.96 -3.87 18.37
N LEU A 82 -2.53 -4.86 19.08
CA LEU A 82 -2.54 -6.26 18.64
C LEU A 82 -3.33 -6.48 17.34
N LEU A 83 -4.47 -5.81 17.19
CA LEU A 83 -5.27 -5.86 15.95
C LEU A 83 -4.51 -5.26 14.78
N GLN A 84 -3.91 -4.08 14.96
CA GLN A 84 -3.10 -3.43 13.92
C GLN A 84 -1.88 -4.28 13.55
N GLN A 85 -1.22 -4.88 14.55
CA GLN A 85 -0.11 -5.79 14.33
C GLN A 85 -0.51 -7.00 13.49
N THR A 86 -1.67 -7.60 13.79
CA THR A 86 -2.20 -8.75 13.05
C THR A 86 -2.54 -8.36 11.61
N ILE A 87 -3.12 -7.17 11.40
CA ILE A 87 -3.34 -6.63 10.06
C ILE A 87 -2.01 -6.50 9.31
N SER A 88 -1.00 -5.86 9.91
CA SER A 88 0.32 -5.68 9.28
C SER A 88 0.97 -7.01 8.88
N ILE A 89 0.88 -8.05 9.72
CA ILE A 89 1.40 -9.39 9.40
C ILE A 89 0.66 -9.99 8.18
N MET A 90 -0.68 -9.89 8.14
CA MET A 90 -1.45 -10.36 6.99
C MET A 90 -1.08 -9.59 5.71
N GLN A 91 -0.93 -8.27 5.81
CA GLN A 91 -0.50 -7.42 4.69
C GLN A 91 0.87 -7.83 4.14
N GLN A 92 1.83 -8.12 5.03
CA GLN A 92 3.16 -8.58 4.62
C GLN A 92 3.10 -9.90 3.85
N SER A 93 2.27 -10.85 4.29
CA SER A 93 2.05 -12.12 3.59
C SER A 93 1.45 -11.90 2.20
N ILE A 94 0.43 -11.04 2.08
CA ILE A 94 -0.19 -10.71 0.79
C ILE A 94 0.81 -10.02 -0.14
N ASN A 95 1.61 -9.09 0.38
CA ASN A 95 2.60 -8.35 -0.39
C ASN A 95 3.65 -9.25 -1.02
N GLN A 96 4.03 -10.37 -0.39
CA GLN A 96 4.97 -11.32 -1.03
C GLN A 96 4.47 -11.81 -2.39
N TYR A 97 3.16 -12.08 -2.51
CA TYR A 97 2.54 -12.56 -3.75
C TYR A 97 2.33 -11.45 -4.79
N GLU A 98 2.05 -10.22 -4.35
CA GLU A 98 1.90 -9.08 -5.25
C GLU A 98 3.24 -8.61 -5.80
N LEU A 99 4.23 -8.42 -4.92
CA LEU A 99 5.54 -7.89 -5.28
C LEU A 99 6.30 -8.82 -6.23
N ALA A 100 6.08 -10.14 -6.14
CA ALA A 100 6.64 -11.10 -7.08
C ALA A 100 6.19 -10.89 -8.54
N LYS A 101 5.08 -10.18 -8.77
CA LYS A 101 4.56 -9.87 -10.11
C LYS A 101 5.09 -8.53 -10.66
N ALA A 102 5.75 -7.72 -9.84
CA ALA A 102 6.26 -6.43 -10.27
C ALA A 102 7.55 -6.60 -11.08
N ASP A 103 7.76 -5.74 -12.07
CA ASP A 103 9.01 -5.76 -12.83
C ASP A 103 10.16 -5.20 -12.02
N VAL A 104 9.90 -4.15 -11.24
CA VAL A 104 10.86 -3.53 -10.33
C VAL A 104 10.17 -3.25 -9.00
N VAL A 105 10.82 -3.64 -7.90
CA VAL A 105 10.39 -3.30 -6.55
C VAL A 105 11.35 -2.29 -5.95
N ILE A 106 10.82 -1.18 -5.47
CA ILE A 106 11.51 -0.15 -4.72
C ILE A 106 11.06 -0.25 -3.27
N THR A 107 12.00 -0.39 -2.34
CA THR A 107 11.72 -0.49 -0.91
C THR A 107 12.48 0.61 -0.16
N PRO A 108 11.86 1.79 0.05
CA PRO A 108 12.49 2.88 0.78
C PRO A 108 12.82 2.51 2.22
N GLN A 109 14.00 2.90 2.70
CA GLN A 109 14.36 2.70 4.11
C GLN A 109 13.75 3.80 4.99
N LEU A 110 12.57 3.52 5.54
CA LEU A 110 11.80 4.52 6.30
C LEU A 110 12.19 4.64 7.78
N LYS A 111 13.29 4.01 8.24
CA LYS A 111 13.68 3.95 9.67
C LYS A 111 12.48 3.53 10.56
N GLN A 112 12.50 3.82 11.86
CA GLN A 112 11.33 3.63 12.74
C GLN A 112 10.32 4.80 12.62
N MET A 113 10.07 5.32 11.41
CA MET A 113 9.02 6.32 11.23
C MET A 113 7.66 5.68 11.48
N GLY A 114 6.94 6.20 12.46
CA GLY A 114 5.58 5.75 12.73
C GLY A 114 4.64 6.17 11.59
N SER A 115 3.59 5.38 11.36
CA SER A 115 2.56 5.66 10.35
C SER A 115 1.84 7.00 10.55
N ALA A 116 1.88 7.57 11.76
CA ALA A 116 1.32 8.88 12.10
C ALA A 116 2.39 9.97 12.38
N ASP A 117 3.67 9.71 12.08
CA ASP A 117 4.74 10.68 12.30
C ASP A 117 4.89 11.66 11.12
N PHE A 118 4.03 12.69 11.12
CA PHE A 118 4.05 13.73 10.09
C PHE A 118 5.29 14.65 10.15
N ARG A 119 6.06 14.62 11.25
CA ARG A 119 7.27 15.44 11.39
C ARG A 119 8.42 14.89 10.55
N ALA A 120 8.48 13.57 10.39
CA ALA A 120 9.50 12.89 9.62
C ALA A 120 9.27 12.91 8.09
N ARG A 121 8.24 13.60 7.59
CA ARG A 121 7.86 13.62 6.17
C ARG A 121 9.00 13.90 5.20
N ASN A 122 9.88 14.86 5.51
CA ASN A 122 10.98 15.25 4.62
C ASN A 122 12.01 14.12 4.51
N ALA A 123 12.25 13.40 5.60
CA ALA A 123 13.14 12.26 5.61
C ALA A 123 12.52 11.06 4.87
N ALA A 124 11.20 10.85 4.96
CA ALA A 124 10.51 9.84 4.18
C ALA A 124 10.57 10.12 2.66
N ILE A 125 10.39 11.39 2.25
CA ILE A 125 10.53 11.82 0.85
C ILE A 125 11.95 11.53 0.35
N LEU A 126 12.97 11.94 1.11
CA LEU A 126 14.36 11.70 0.76
C LEU A 126 14.68 10.20 0.66
N ALA A 127 14.16 9.38 1.58
CA ALA A 127 14.36 7.93 1.54
C ALA A 127 13.75 7.31 0.26
N GLY A 128 12.58 7.79 -0.16
CA GLY A 128 11.96 7.37 -1.42
C GLY A 128 12.78 7.79 -2.65
N GLU A 129 13.32 9.01 -2.64
CA GLU A 129 14.21 9.50 -3.70
C GLU A 129 15.47 8.64 -3.82
N LEU A 130 16.19 8.43 -2.72
CA LEU A 130 17.41 7.62 -2.70
C LEU A 130 17.16 6.18 -3.16
N ALA A 131 16.12 5.53 -2.65
CA ALA A 131 15.76 4.17 -3.05
C ALA A 131 15.39 4.07 -4.55
N THR A 132 14.80 5.12 -5.10
CA THR A 132 14.51 5.18 -6.54
C THR A 132 15.79 5.39 -7.34
N GLN A 133 16.69 6.29 -6.91
CA GLN A 133 17.97 6.55 -7.57
C GLN A 133 18.82 5.27 -7.71
N GLU A 134 18.85 4.42 -6.68
CA GLU A 134 19.53 3.12 -6.72
C GLU A 134 18.97 2.18 -7.80
N LYS A 135 17.68 2.31 -8.13
CA LYS A 135 16.95 1.50 -9.12
C LYS A 135 16.84 2.13 -10.50
N VAL A 136 17.21 3.40 -10.68
CA VAL A 136 17.03 4.14 -11.94
C VAL A 136 17.71 3.44 -13.12
N VAL A 137 18.91 2.88 -12.93
CA VAL A 137 19.63 2.19 -14.01
C VAL A 137 18.87 0.93 -14.43
N GLU A 138 18.49 0.09 -13.47
CA GLU A 138 17.70 -1.12 -13.69
C GLU A 138 16.36 -0.81 -14.40
N ILE A 139 15.65 0.21 -13.93
CA ILE A 139 14.37 0.65 -14.53
C ILE A 139 14.57 1.03 -16.00
N LYS A 140 15.59 1.85 -16.30
CA LYS A 140 15.89 2.28 -17.67
C LYS A 140 16.27 1.10 -18.57
N GLU A 141 17.02 0.13 -18.05
CA GLU A 141 17.42 -1.05 -18.82
C GLU A 141 16.25 -1.98 -19.12
N ARG A 142 15.34 -2.19 -18.16
CA ARG A 142 14.16 -3.02 -18.37
C ARG A 142 13.15 -2.37 -19.31
N LEU A 143 12.93 -1.05 -19.19
CA LEU A 143 12.03 -0.31 -20.08
C LEU A 143 12.44 -0.37 -21.55
N LYS A 144 13.74 -0.50 -21.85
CA LYS A 144 14.23 -0.65 -23.24
C LYS A 144 13.87 -2.00 -23.88
N LYS A 145 13.46 -2.99 -23.09
CA LYS A 145 13.15 -4.36 -23.55
C LYS A 145 11.66 -4.58 -23.82
N ILE A 146 10.86 -3.52 -23.70
CA ILE A 146 9.40 -3.49 -23.84
C ILE A 146 9.06 -2.64 -25.07
#